data_AF-A0A7J4WX45-F1
#
_entry.id   AF-A0A7J4WX45-F1
#
_cell.length_a   1.000
_cell.length_b   1.000
_cell.length_c   1.000
_cell.angle_alpha   90.00
_cell.angle_beta   90.00
_cell.angle_gamma   90.00
#
_symmetry.space_group_name_H-M   'P 1'
#
loop_
_entity.id
_entity.type
_entity.pdbx_description
1 polymer ?
#
loop_
_entity_poly.entity_id
_entity_poly.type
_entity_poly.pdbx_seq_one_letter_code
_entity_poly.pdbx_strand_id
1 'polypeptide(L)'
;MAKVGFNIARQAEAAKRLMNNLRELGAGDDEALITDAIEGETSLIEAVGAAFDEIYECEIHIVGIKAKETEFAERRRRMEERVERIKATIEQAMLTAEQDSLRLPTATLTLKKQSPSLIVTNEADIPTQFWIEQERPAPKLNKKALRDALDKGPVTGATLDNGSRSISVRRK
;
A
#
# COMPACT_ATOMS: atom_id res chain seq x y z
N MET A 1 -34.49 22.97 -29.69
CA MET A 1 -34.93 21.76 -28.96
C MET A 1 -34.07 20.52 -29.27
N ALA A 2 -33.62 20.26 -30.51
CA ALA A 2 -32.81 19.09 -30.86
C ALA A 2 -31.47 18.94 -30.09
N LYS A 3 -30.72 20.03 -29.86
CA LYS A 3 -29.44 19.99 -29.09
C LYS A 3 -29.62 19.63 -27.60
N VAL A 4 -30.78 19.92 -27.02
CA VAL A 4 -31.06 19.64 -25.60
C VAL A 4 -31.40 18.16 -25.41
N GLY A 5 -32.25 17.60 -26.29
CA GLY A 5 -32.55 16.16 -26.28
C GLY A 5 -31.32 15.28 -26.55
N PHE A 6 -30.43 15.70 -27.46
CA PHE A 6 -29.16 15.00 -27.72
C PHE A 6 -28.21 14.99 -26.50
N ASN A 7 -28.23 16.05 -25.69
CA ASN A 7 -27.39 16.14 -24.49
C ASN A 7 -27.92 15.23 -23.37
N ILE A 8 -29.23 15.20 -23.18
CA ILE A 8 -29.89 14.35 -22.16
C ILE A 8 -29.64 12.87 -22.46
N ALA A 9 -29.81 12.42 -23.71
CA ALA A 9 -29.54 11.03 -24.08
C ALA A 9 -28.08 10.62 -23.81
N ARG A 10 -27.12 11.52 -24.09
CA ARG A 10 -25.70 11.27 -23.82
C ARG A 10 -25.38 11.23 -22.32
N GLN A 11 -26.05 12.07 -21.52
CA GLN A 11 -25.92 12.06 -20.07
C GLN A 11 -26.50 10.79 -19.45
N ALA A 12 -27.67 10.34 -19.91
CA ALA A 12 -28.28 9.08 -19.46
C ALA A 12 -27.41 7.86 -19.81
N GLU A 13 -26.84 7.82 -21.02
CA GLU A 13 -25.90 6.75 -21.39
C GLU A 13 -24.63 6.78 -20.53
N ALA A 14 -24.10 7.96 -20.23
CA ALA A 14 -22.94 8.11 -19.35
C ALA A 14 -23.25 7.67 -17.90
N ALA A 15 -24.43 8.02 -17.38
CA ALA A 15 -24.90 7.59 -16.06
C ALA A 15 -25.00 6.07 -15.99
N LYS A 16 -25.65 5.45 -16.99
CA LYS A 16 -25.77 3.99 -17.07
C LYS A 16 -24.42 3.28 -17.14
N ARG A 17 -23.48 3.80 -17.93
CA ARG A 17 -22.11 3.27 -18.00
C ARG A 17 -21.37 3.39 -16.66
N LEU A 18 -21.50 4.53 -15.98
CA LEU A 18 -20.90 4.73 -14.67
C LEU A 18 -21.44 3.71 -13.66
N MET A 19 -22.76 3.56 -13.56
CA MET A 19 -23.40 2.63 -12.61
C MET A 19 -23.01 1.17 -12.90
N ASN A 20 -22.95 0.77 -14.17
CA ASN A 20 -22.46 -0.56 -14.55
C ASN A 20 -21.01 -0.79 -14.12
N ASN A 21 -20.14 0.21 -14.31
CA ASN A 21 -18.74 0.10 -13.90
C ASN A 21 -18.60 0.04 -12.37
N LEU A 22 -19.41 0.80 -11.62
CA LEU A 22 -19.42 0.75 -10.15
C LEU A 22 -19.83 -0.63 -9.64
N ARG A 23 -20.86 -1.23 -10.26
CA ARG A 23 -21.27 -2.61 -9.99
C ARG A 23 -20.12 -3.61 -10.20
N GLU A 24 -19.43 -3.52 -11.35
CA GLU A 24 -18.28 -4.40 -11.64
C GLU A 24 -17.11 -4.22 -10.65
N LEU A 25 -16.95 -3.02 -10.10
CA LEU A 25 -15.94 -2.71 -9.08
C LEU A 25 -16.37 -3.14 -7.67
N GLY A 26 -17.61 -3.62 -7.48
CA GLY A 26 -18.16 -3.95 -6.17
C GLY A 26 -18.35 -2.72 -5.27
N ALA A 27 -18.54 -1.55 -5.88
CA ALA A 27 -18.83 -0.31 -5.16
C ALA A 27 -20.31 -0.31 -4.72
N GLY A 28 -20.56 -0.20 -3.42
CA GLY A 28 -21.87 -0.38 -2.79
C GLY A 28 -22.16 -1.84 -2.39
N ASP A 29 -22.48 -2.05 -1.10
CA ASP A 29 -22.86 -3.37 -0.55
C ASP A 29 -24.21 -3.90 -1.09
N ASP A 30 -24.91 -3.13 -1.93
CA ASP A 30 -26.29 -3.40 -2.33
C ASP A 30 -26.45 -3.39 -3.87
N GLU A 31 -26.11 -4.53 -4.48
CA GLU A 31 -26.27 -4.83 -5.92
C GLU A 31 -27.69 -4.50 -6.45
N ALA A 32 -28.70 -4.62 -5.57
CA ALA A 32 -30.09 -4.30 -5.85
C ALA A 32 -30.32 -2.80 -6.06
N LEU A 33 -29.71 -1.95 -5.23
CA LEU A 33 -29.83 -0.49 -5.32
C LEU A 33 -29.25 0.05 -6.63
N ILE A 34 -28.13 -0.54 -7.09
CA ILE A 34 -27.49 -0.17 -8.36
C ILE A 34 -28.36 -0.58 -9.55
N THR A 35 -29.02 -1.74 -9.46
CA THR A 35 -29.91 -2.25 -10.51
C THR A 35 -31.16 -1.38 -10.66
N ASP A 36 -31.81 -1.02 -9.55
CA ASP A 36 -32.97 -0.13 -9.54
C ASP A 36 -32.64 1.27 -10.09
N ALA A 37 -31.44 1.80 -9.76
CA ALA A 37 -30.98 3.07 -10.30
C ALA A 37 -30.71 3.01 -11.82
N ILE A 38 -30.24 1.88 -12.33
CA ILE A 38 -30.03 1.70 -13.77
C ILE A 38 -31.36 1.62 -14.53
N GLU A 39 -32.38 0.99 -13.94
CA GLU A 39 -33.71 0.82 -14.54
C GLU A 39 -34.58 2.10 -14.43
N GLY A 40 -34.40 2.91 -13.39
CA GLY A 40 -35.17 4.13 -13.10
C GLY A 40 -34.79 5.40 -13.88
N GLU A 41 -34.03 5.30 -14.98
CA GLU A 41 -33.53 6.45 -15.76
C GLU A 41 -32.74 7.49 -14.92
N THR A 42 -31.87 7.03 -14.00
CA THR A 42 -31.07 7.92 -13.14
C THR A 42 -30.25 8.94 -13.94
N SER A 43 -30.29 10.20 -13.49
CA SER A 43 -29.54 11.27 -14.14
C SER A 43 -28.03 11.15 -13.88
N LEU A 44 -27.21 11.74 -14.76
CA LEU A 44 -25.76 11.74 -14.58
C LEU A 44 -25.32 12.40 -13.26
N ILE A 45 -26.05 13.41 -12.79
CA ILE A 45 -25.71 14.12 -11.55
C ILE A 45 -25.95 13.21 -10.35
N GLU A 46 -27.07 12.49 -10.32
CA GLU A 46 -27.39 11.54 -9.24
C GLU A 46 -26.41 10.37 -9.23
N ALA A 47 -26.08 9.80 -10.41
CA ALA A 47 -25.10 8.72 -10.50
C ALA A 47 -23.70 9.14 -10.03
N VAL A 48 -23.25 10.35 -10.39
CA VAL A 48 -21.97 10.90 -9.91
C VAL A 48 -22.04 11.23 -8.42
N GLY A 49 -23.18 11.69 -7.91
CA GLY A 49 -23.41 11.93 -6.48
C GLY A 49 -23.28 10.64 -5.67
N ALA A 50 -23.97 9.58 -6.06
CA ALA A 50 -23.88 8.27 -5.40
C ALA A 50 -22.45 7.72 -5.43
N ALA A 51 -21.76 7.81 -6.57
CA ALA A 51 -20.35 7.42 -6.67
C ALA A 51 -19.44 8.23 -5.74
N PHE A 52 -19.76 9.51 -5.53
CA PHE A 52 -19.01 10.38 -4.65
C PHE A 52 -19.27 10.08 -3.16
N ASP A 53 -20.50 9.75 -2.80
CA ASP A 53 -20.87 9.33 -1.45
C ASP A 53 -20.20 8.00 -1.09
N GLU A 54 -20.11 7.06 -2.03
CA GLU A 54 -19.36 5.81 -1.86
C GLU A 54 -17.87 6.05 -1.59
N ILE A 55 -17.24 7.00 -2.30
CA ILE A 55 -15.86 7.42 -2.02
C ILE A 55 -15.74 7.92 -0.58
N TYR A 56 -16.72 8.68 -0.10
CA TYR A 56 -16.71 9.23 1.24
C TYR A 56 -16.85 8.16 2.33
N GLU A 57 -17.77 7.20 2.15
CA GLU A 57 -17.90 6.04 3.05
C GLU A 57 -16.61 5.21 3.08
N CYS A 58 -16.03 4.95 1.90
CA CYS A 58 -14.73 4.29 1.78
C CYS A 58 -13.63 5.04 2.57
N GLU A 59 -13.56 6.37 2.47
CA GLU A 59 -12.59 7.17 3.23
C GLU A 59 -12.79 7.07 4.75
N ILE A 60 -14.04 7.06 5.22
CA ILE A 60 -14.36 6.86 6.64
C ILE A 60 -13.88 5.48 7.10
N HIS A 61 -14.18 4.43 6.34
CA HIS A 61 -13.73 3.07 6.64
C HIS A 61 -12.20 2.96 6.66
N ILE A 62 -11.51 3.59 5.70
CA ILE A 62 -10.03 3.61 5.66
C ILE A 62 -9.45 4.16 6.96
N VAL A 63 -10.01 5.24 7.52
CA VAL A 63 -9.55 5.81 8.78
C VAL A 63 -9.73 4.83 9.94
N GLY A 64 -10.92 4.21 10.05
CA GLY A 64 -11.21 3.22 11.09
C GLY A 64 -10.33 1.99 11.01
N ILE A 65 -10.12 1.46 9.80
CA ILE A 65 -9.27 0.29 9.55
C ILE A 65 -7.81 0.59 9.94
N LYS A 66 -7.25 1.74 9.52
CA LYS A 66 -5.87 2.13 9.89
C LYS A 66 -5.66 2.24 11.40
N ALA A 67 -6.66 2.75 12.13
CA ALA A 67 -6.61 2.80 13.59
C ALA A 67 -6.54 1.39 14.19
N LYS A 68 -7.33 0.44 13.66
CA LYS A 68 -7.32 -0.97 14.11
C LYS A 68 -6.06 -1.71 13.72
N GLU A 69 -5.51 -1.48 12.53
CA GLU A 69 -4.23 -2.03 12.12
C GLU A 69 -3.11 -1.61 13.07
N THR A 70 -3.09 -0.35 13.48
CA THR A 70 -2.11 0.17 14.45
C THR A 70 -2.24 -0.55 15.80
N GLU A 71 -3.47 -0.69 16.31
CA GLU A 71 -3.75 -1.41 17.56
C GLU A 71 -3.30 -2.88 17.48
N PHE A 72 -3.58 -3.55 16.37
CA PHE A 72 -3.16 -4.94 16.15
C PHE A 72 -1.65 -5.08 15.98
N ALA A 73 -0.99 -4.13 15.32
CA ALA A 73 0.47 -4.11 15.20
C ALA A 73 1.14 -3.98 16.58
N GLU A 74 0.62 -3.13 17.46
CA GLU A 74 1.11 -3.01 18.83
C GLU A 74 0.87 -4.27 19.67
N ARG A 75 -0.32 -4.89 19.52
CA ARG A 75 -0.62 -6.18 20.16
C ARG A 75 0.33 -7.28 19.68
N ARG A 76 0.59 -7.36 18.37
CA ARG A 76 1.56 -8.30 17.78
C ARG A 76 2.96 -8.07 18.37
N ARG A 77 3.45 -6.83 18.38
CA ARG A 77 4.76 -6.48 18.94
C ARG A 77 4.89 -6.92 20.40
N ARG A 78 3.87 -6.69 21.23
CA ARG A 78 3.87 -7.14 22.63
C ARG A 78 3.95 -8.66 22.77
N MET A 79 3.32 -9.42 21.87
CA MET A 79 3.41 -10.88 21.85
C MET A 79 4.79 -11.36 21.40
N GLU A 80 5.37 -10.74 20.38
CA GLU A 80 6.74 -11.00 19.92
C GLU A 80 7.74 -10.76 21.05
N GLU A 81 7.68 -9.61 21.71
CA GLU A 81 8.52 -9.31 22.87
C GLU A 81 8.29 -10.29 24.03
N ARG A 82 7.05 -10.74 24.25
CA ARG A 82 6.74 -11.75 25.28
C ARG A 82 7.36 -13.10 24.95
N VAL A 83 7.31 -13.52 23.68
CA VAL A 83 7.96 -14.77 23.22
C VAL A 83 9.46 -14.69 23.46
N GLU A 84 10.11 -13.59 23.11
CA GLU A 84 11.56 -13.42 23.33
C GLU A 84 11.91 -13.40 24.82
N ARG A 85 11.12 -12.73 25.66
CA ARG A 85 11.33 -12.79 27.13
C ARG A 85 11.19 -14.21 27.67
N ILE A 86 10.20 -14.98 27.20
CA ILE A 86 10.01 -16.37 27.63
C ILE A 86 11.20 -17.23 27.20
N LYS A 87 11.67 -17.08 25.95
CA LYS A 87 12.87 -17.79 25.46
C LYS A 87 14.10 -17.47 26.31
N ALA A 88 14.33 -16.19 26.61
CA ALA A 88 15.44 -15.76 27.47
C ALA A 88 15.35 -16.38 28.87
N THR A 89 14.16 -16.44 29.47
CA THR A 89 13.97 -17.11 30.77
C THR A 89 14.23 -18.61 30.68
N ILE A 90 13.79 -19.29 29.60
CA ILE A 90 14.07 -20.71 29.38
C ILE A 90 15.58 -20.94 29.21
N GLU A 91 16.27 -20.10 28.45
CA GLU A 91 17.72 -20.14 28.27
C GLU A 91 18.45 -20.00 29.62
N GLN A 92 18.09 -19.01 30.43
CA GLN A 92 18.66 -18.82 31.77
C GLN A 92 18.42 -20.02 32.69
N ALA A 93 17.23 -20.63 32.63
CA ALA A 93 16.92 -21.83 33.39
C ALA A 93 17.76 -23.04 32.93
N MET A 94 17.93 -23.22 31.62
CA MET A 94 18.76 -24.30 31.05
C MET A 94 20.24 -24.11 31.42
N LEU A 95 20.76 -22.88 31.37
CA LEU A 95 22.13 -22.55 31.81
C LEU A 95 22.32 -22.86 33.30
N THR A 96 21.38 -22.44 34.15
CA THR A 96 21.43 -22.70 35.60
C THR A 96 21.36 -24.19 35.93
N ALA A 97 20.63 -24.96 35.12
CA ALA A 97 20.52 -26.42 35.28
C ALA A 97 21.67 -27.20 34.62
N GLU A 98 22.63 -26.50 33.98
CA GLU A 98 23.71 -27.10 33.19
C GLU A 98 23.20 -28.13 32.15
N GLN A 99 22.04 -27.83 31.53
CA GLN A 99 21.42 -28.68 30.52
C GLN A 99 21.55 -28.05 29.13
N ASP A 100 22.46 -28.58 28.30
CA ASP A 100 22.65 -28.11 26.92
C ASP A 100 21.49 -28.49 25.98
N SER A 101 20.73 -29.54 26.32
CA SER A 101 19.60 -30.00 25.50
C SER A 101 18.47 -30.54 26.38
N LEU A 102 17.23 -30.11 26.10
CA LEU A 102 16.02 -30.55 26.79
C LEU A 102 15.01 -31.10 25.77
N ARG A 103 14.60 -32.36 25.93
CA ARG A 103 13.58 -32.99 25.07
C ARG A 103 12.21 -32.92 25.75
N LEU A 104 11.25 -32.30 25.06
CA LEU A 104 9.84 -32.25 25.42
C LEU A 104 9.05 -33.14 24.44
N PRO A 105 7.83 -33.58 24.80
CA PRO A 105 6.98 -34.35 23.90
C PRO A 105 6.66 -33.64 22.57
N THR A 106 6.66 -32.31 22.57
CA THR A 106 6.28 -31.47 21.43
C THR A 106 7.46 -30.76 20.76
N ALA A 107 8.65 -30.73 21.37
CA ALA A 107 9.81 -30.00 20.86
C ALA A 107 11.12 -30.48 21.50
N THR A 108 12.25 -30.22 20.84
CA THR A 108 13.58 -30.33 21.48
C THR A 108 14.20 -28.95 21.53
N LEU A 109 14.60 -28.53 22.73
CA LEU A 109 15.30 -27.27 22.98
C LEU A 109 16.80 -27.58 23.11
N THR A 110 17.64 -26.80 22.46
CA THR A 110 19.10 -26.98 22.53
C THR A 110 19.73 -25.61 22.66
N LEU A 111 20.59 -25.44 23.67
CA LEU A 111 21.44 -24.26 23.79
C LEU A 111 22.50 -24.34 22.70
N LYS A 112 22.40 -23.45 21.73
CA LYS A 112 23.43 -23.29 20.71
C LYS A 112 24.33 -22.14 21.12
N LYS A 113 25.64 -22.35 21.04
CA LYS A 113 26.61 -21.27 21.15
C LYS A 113 26.40 -20.34 19.95
N GLN A 114 25.91 -19.13 20.21
CA GLN A 114 25.83 -18.11 19.16
C GLN A 114 27.25 -17.78 18.69
N SER A 115 27.42 -17.66 17.38
CA SER A 115 28.64 -17.12 16.79
C SER A 115 28.80 -15.67 17.26
N PRO A 116 30.03 -15.23 17.60
CA PRO A 116 30.28 -13.84 17.96
C PRO A 116 29.75 -12.89 16.87
N SER A 117 29.08 -11.82 17.27
CA SER A 117 28.67 -10.77 16.33
C SER A 117 29.91 -9.97 15.88
N LEU A 118 29.95 -9.59 14.61
CA LEU A 118 30.98 -8.69 14.09
C LEU A 118 30.73 -7.29 14.67
N ILE A 119 31.64 -6.83 15.53
CA ILE A 119 31.64 -5.47 16.06
C ILE A 119 32.75 -4.72 15.33
N VAL A 120 32.37 -3.77 14.48
CA VAL A 120 33.31 -2.86 13.84
C VAL A 120 33.55 -1.70 14.80
N THR A 121 34.74 -1.66 15.41
CA THR A 121 35.12 -0.60 16.36
C THR A 121 35.57 0.67 15.67
N ASN A 122 36.34 0.55 14.58
CA ASN A 122 36.81 1.65 13.77
C ASN A 122 36.94 1.21 12.31
N GLU A 123 36.22 1.88 11.42
CA GLU A 123 36.23 1.58 9.98
C GLU A 123 37.57 1.93 9.33
N ALA A 124 38.28 2.94 9.83
CA ALA A 124 39.57 3.37 9.26
C ALA A 124 40.69 2.33 9.42
N ASP A 125 40.57 1.44 10.41
CA ASP A 125 41.55 0.39 10.69
C ASP A 125 41.26 -0.90 9.90
N ILE A 126 40.12 -0.97 9.20
CA ILE A 126 39.73 -2.16 8.43
C ILE A 126 40.53 -2.20 7.11
N PRO A 127 41.32 -3.26 6.87
CA PRO A 127 42.08 -3.40 5.63
C PRO A 127 41.18 -3.33 4.39
N THR A 128 41.70 -2.73 3.31
CA THR A 128 41.00 -2.52 2.02
C THR A 128 40.42 -3.80 1.41
N GLN A 129 40.94 -4.99 1.76
CA GLN A 129 40.41 -6.29 1.31
C GLN A 129 38.97 -6.60 1.77
N PHE A 130 38.48 -5.96 2.84
CA PHE A 130 37.12 -6.14 3.36
C PHE A 130 36.14 -5.09 2.84
N TRP A 131 36.64 -4.09 2.12
CA TRP A 131 35.83 -3.05 1.53
C TRP A 131 35.41 -3.46 0.12
N ILE A 132 34.10 -3.47 -0.14
CA ILE A 132 33.56 -3.63 -1.49
C ILE A 132 33.58 -2.24 -2.12
N GLU A 133 34.35 -2.10 -3.21
CA GLU A 133 34.41 -0.86 -3.98
C GLU A 133 33.02 -0.56 -4.55
N GLN A 134 32.36 0.49 -4.06
CA GLN A 134 31.08 0.91 -4.62
C GLN A 134 31.33 1.43 -6.04
N GLU A 135 30.75 0.75 -7.05
CA GLU A 135 30.61 1.34 -8.37
C GLU A 135 29.93 2.70 -8.20
N ARG A 136 30.56 3.77 -8.73
CA ARG A 136 29.99 5.12 -8.69
C ARG A 136 28.54 5.02 -9.13
N PRO A 137 27.55 5.50 -8.33
CA PRO A 137 26.16 5.30 -8.66
C PRO A 137 25.92 5.78 -10.09
N ALA A 138 25.37 4.90 -10.94
CA ALA A 138 25.06 5.21 -12.33
C ALA A 138 24.38 6.59 -12.39
N PRO A 139 24.74 7.44 -13.37
CA PRO A 139 24.24 8.81 -13.45
C PRO A 139 22.72 8.79 -13.35
N LYS A 140 22.18 9.30 -12.24
CA LYS A 140 20.73 9.35 -11.99
C LYS A 140 20.12 10.22 -13.08
N LEU A 141 19.24 9.63 -13.88
CA LEU A 141 18.47 10.37 -14.88
C LEU A 141 17.70 11.49 -14.19
N ASN A 142 18.07 12.74 -14.50
CA ASN A 142 17.35 13.90 -13.99
C ASN A 142 16.02 14.05 -14.74
N LYS A 143 14.99 13.36 -14.24
CA LYS A 143 13.63 13.36 -14.82
C LYS A 143 13.04 14.77 -14.93
N LYS A 144 13.47 15.72 -14.08
CA LYS A 144 13.01 17.11 -14.11
C LYS A 144 13.61 17.85 -15.31
N ALA A 145 14.93 17.80 -15.48
CA ALA A 145 15.60 18.39 -16.64
C ALA A 145 15.14 17.75 -17.96
N LEU A 146 14.86 16.44 -17.95
CA LEU A 146 14.32 15.74 -19.12
C LEU A 146 12.90 16.20 -19.48
N ARG A 147 12.01 16.40 -18.49
CA ARG A 147 10.68 16.98 -18.72
C ARG A 147 10.78 18.41 -19.23
N ASP A 148 11.60 19.25 -18.62
CA ASP A 148 11.79 20.65 -19.04
C ASP A 148 12.35 20.76 -20.47
N ALA A 149 13.15 19.76 -20.89
CA ALA A 149 13.66 19.66 -22.26
C ALA A 149 12.58 19.17 -23.24
N LEU A 150 11.76 18.20 -22.84
CA LEU A 150 10.61 17.70 -23.62
C LEU A 150 9.54 18.76 -23.86
N ASP A 151 9.33 19.67 -22.91
CA ASP A 151 8.41 20.81 -23.06
C ASP A 151 8.91 21.83 -24.11
N LYS A 152 10.21 21.83 -24.41
CA LYS A 152 10.85 22.76 -25.37
C LYS A 152 11.12 22.14 -26.75
N GLY A 153 11.04 20.82 -26.87
CA GLY A 153 11.25 20.08 -28.12
C GLY A 153 11.47 18.58 -27.90
N PRO A 154 11.38 17.75 -28.95
CA PRO A 154 11.50 16.30 -28.83
C PRO A 154 12.92 15.90 -28.38
N VAL A 155 13.02 15.12 -27.30
CA VAL A 155 14.27 14.53 -26.82
C VAL A 155 14.33 13.06 -27.23
N THR A 156 15.37 12.65 -27.95
CA THR A 156 15.58 11.24 -28.32
C THR A 156 15.61 10.35 -27.07
N GLY A 157 14.65 9.42 -26.98
CA GLY A 157 14.53 8.46 -25.87
C GLY A 157 13.46 8.79 -24.81
N ALA A 158 12.71 9.87 -24.96
CA ALA A 158 11.57 10.16 -24.09
C ALA A 158 10.42 10.83 -24.84
N THR A 159 9.18 10.47 -24.52
CA THR A 159 7.97 11.06 -25.09
C THR A 159 6.99 11.40 -23.97
N LEU A 160 6.21 12.47 -24.17
CA LEU A 160 5.07 12.78 -23.31
C LEU A 160 3.86 12.02 -23.83
N ASP A 161 3.19 11.28 -22.96
CA ASP A 161 1.90 10.66 -23.28
C ASP A 161 0.80 11.72 -23.32
N ASN A 162 -0.25 11.47 -24.10
CA ASN A 162 -1.45 12.30 -24.12
C ASN A 162 -2.20 12.11 -22.80
N GLY A 163 -1.83 12.91 -21.80
CA GLY A 163 -2.31 12.78 -20.43
C GLY A 163 -3.81 12.51 -20.33
N SER A 164 -4.16 11.51 -19.51
CA SER A 164 -5.56 11.26 -19.17
C SER A 164 -6.11 12.39 -18.28
N ARG A 165 -7.41 12.63 -18.36
CA ARG A 165 -8.08 13.60 -17.48
C ARG A 165 -8.35 12.92 -16.14
N SER A 166 -7.88 13.51 -15.05
CA SER A 166 -8.20 13.08 -13.68
C SER A 166 -9.28 13.98 -13.06
N ILE A 167 -10.11 13.41 -12.19
CA ILE A 167 -11.04 14.19 -11.37
C ILE A 167 -10.27 14.93 -10.28
N SER A 168 -10.64 16.18 -10.00
CA SER A 168 -10.12 16.95 -8.86
C SER A 168 -11.28 17.30 -7.94
N VAL A 169 -11.27 16.77 -6.73
CA VAL A 169 -12.31 17.00 -5.72
C VAL A 169 -11.86 18.10 -4.76
N ARG A 170 -12.69 19.12 -4.55
CA ARG A 170 -12.50 20.13 -3.50
C ARG A 170 -13.76 20.18 -2.64
N ARG A 171 -13.62 19.92 -1.34
CA ARG A 171 -14.71 20.00 -0.36
C ARG A 171 -14.96 21.46 0.03
N LYS A 172 -16.22 21.80 0.32
CA LYS A 172 -16.59 23.10 0.90
C LYS A 172 -16.27 23.14 2.38
#